data_AF-A0A1M7CN98-F1
#
_entry.id   AF-A0A1M7CN98-F1
#
_cell.length_a   1.000
_cell.length_b   1.000
_cell.length_c   1.000
_cell.angle_alpha   90.00
_cell.angle_beta   90.00
_cell.angle_gamma   90.00
#
_symmetry.space_group_name_H-M   'P 1'
#
loop_
_entity.id
_entity.type
_entity.pdbx_description
1 polymer ?
#
loop_
_entity_poly.entity_id
_entity_poly.type
_entity_poly.pdbx_seq_one_letter_code
_entity_poly.pdbx_strand_id
1 'polypeptide(L)'
;HCIISLCTLFSIPISFFHNKYIFCKPILGRDTKRKKALYYIVGLISFFTLLPFGLKFINFMFYKSEDFYNIISRFFYGTKFNCLGIGTFIGFLFFRNKEYINKILFKYNLLTLVLTILPFVLWFFQFRTDHLNDEIYAVLFAFSIYNIVQHPNIHIDNSITRFLGKISYGIYLYHWIIVIVLVRYIPKMDNIAIYNLVLYSAILSATIFISWISFVTYERFFLNLKKRYDTIKR
;
A
#
# COMPACT_ATOMS: atom_id res chain seq x y z
N HIS A 1 14.43 -5.31 -4.43
CA HIS A 1 13.68 -6.33 -3.68
C HIS A 1 13.40 -5.90 -2.23
N CYS A 2 14.38 -5.33 -1.50
CA CYS A 2 14.19 -4.87 -0.12
C CYS A 2 13.25 -3.65 0.04
N ILE A 3 13.36 -2.61 -0.80
CA ILE A 3 12.45 -1.44 -0.80
C ILE A 3 10.97 -1.85 -0.97
N ILE A 4 10.72 -2.90 -1.76
CA ILE A 4 9.37 -3.39 -2.07
C ILE A 4 8.77 -4.15 -0.89
N SER A 5 9.60 -4.73 -0.01
CA SER A 5 9.16 -5.52 1.16
C SER A 5 8.89 -4.70 2.41
N LEU A 6 9.41 -3.47 2.51
CA LEU A 6 9.02 -2.51 3.56
C LEU A 6 7.81 -1.67 3.15
N CYS A 7 7.66 -1.34 1.87
CA CYS A 7 6.45 -0.62 1.43
C CYS A 7 5.16 -1.45 1.65
N THR A 8 5.24 -2.79 1.71
CA THR A 8 4.11 -3.66 2.04
C THR A 8 3.74 -3.67 3.53
N LEU A 9 4.56 -3.08 4.41
CA LEU A 9 4.30 -3.03 5.86
C LEU A 9 3.50 -1.79 6.29
N PHE A 10 3.60 -0.67 5.55
CA PHE A 10 2.96 0.60 5.97
C PHE A 10 2.02 1.24 4.95
N SER A 11 1.83 0.69 3.74
CA SER A 11 0.81 1.16 2.80
C SER A 11 0.31 0.06 1.85
N ILE A 12 -0.89 -0.42 2.17
CA ILE A 12 -1.98 -0.84 1.28
C ILE A 12 -1.78 -0.39 -0.20
N PRO A 13 -2.03 -1.21 -1.26
CA PRO A 13 -1.78 -2.63 -1.50
C PRO A 13 -0.72 -2.84 -2.63
N ILE A 14 0.57 -2.99 -2.31
CA ILE A 14 1.65 -3.13 -3.33
C ILE A 14 1.76 -4.56 -3.90
N SER A 15 1.17 -5.55 -3.25
CA SER A 15 1.19 -6.96 -3.68
C SER A 15 0.22 -7.28 -4.82
N PHE A 16 -0.86 -6.49 -5.01
CA PHE A 16 -1.61 -6.52 -6.26
C PHE A 16 -0.70 -6.14 -7.44
N PHE A 17 0.26 -5.25 -7.17
CA PHE A 17 1.32 -4.90 -8.09
C PHE A 17 2.53 -5.84 -8.07
N HIS A 18 2.80 -6.65 -7.03
CA HIS A 18 3.89 -7.64 -7.11
C HIS A 18 3.58 -8.73 -8.16
N ASN A 19 2.30 -9.10 -8.30
CA ASN A 19 1.84 -9.98 -9.39
C ASN A 19 1.73 -9.23 -10.74
N LYS A 20 1.38 -7.93 -10.73
CA LYS A 20 1.32 -7.10 -11.96
C LYS A 20 2.66 -6.55 -12.45
N TYR A 21 3.68 -6.37 -11.62
CA TYR A 21 5.04 -5.96 -12.00
C TYR A 21 5.79 -7.11 -12.67
N ILE A 22 5.43 -8.36 -12.37
CA ILE A 22 5.85 -9.52 -13.16
C ILE A 22 5.09 -9.57 -14.49
N PHE A 23 3.81 -9.20 -14.52
CA PHE A 23 3.05 -9.04 -15.77
C PHE A 23 3.50 -7.84 -16.63
N CYS A 24 4.10 -6.81 -16.01
CA CYS A 24 4.66 -5.64 -16.67
C CYS A 24 6.17 -5.79 -16.97
N LYS A 25 6.75 -6.95 -16.66
CA LYS A 25 8.12 -7.31 -17.01
C LYS A 25 8.35 -7.54 -18.51
N PRO A 26 7.38 -7.98 -19.34
CA PRO A 26 7.56 -8.04 -20.79
C PRO A 26 7.42 -6.67 -21.49
N ILE A 27 6.86 -5.66 -20.83
CA ILE A 27 6.52 -4.36 -21.47
C ILE A 27 7.63 -3.31 -21.30
N LEU A 28 8.43 -3.38 -20.23
CA LEU A 28 9.56 -2.48 -20.00
C LEU A 28 10.84 -2.93 -20.73
N GLY A 29 10.90 -2.59 -22.02
CA GLY A 29 12.13 -2.52 -22.81
C GLY A 29 13.07 -1.39 -22.33
N ARG A 30 14.38 -1.61 -22.47
CA ARG A 30 15.40 -1.31 -21.46
C ARG A 30 15.73 0.17 -21.16
N ASP A 31 15.61 1.12 -22.08
CA ASP A 31 15.98 2.52 -21.78
C ASP A 31 15.07 3.60 -22.37
N THR A 32 14.56 3.47 -23.60
CA THR A 32 13.72 4.50 -24.26
C THR A 32 12.28 4.56 -23.72
N LYS A 33 11.78 3.51 -23.06
CA LYS A 33 10.41 3.43 -22.49
C LYS A 33 10.29 3.99 -21.07
N ARG A 34 11.39 4.38 -20.41
CA ARG A 34 11.39 4.83 -19.01
C ARG A 34 10.72 6.19 -18.79
N LYS A 35 10.88 7.14 -19.72
CA LYS A 35 10.17 8.43 -19.67
C LYS A 35 8.66 8.25 -19.89
N LYS A 36 8.26 7.37 -20.81
CA LYS A 36 6.86 7.03 -21.07
C LYS A 36 6.18 6.40 -19.83
N ALA A 37 6.89 5.55 -19.08
CA ALA A 37 6.37 4.97 -17.84
C ALA A 37 6.00 6.03 -16.79
N LEU A 38 6.80 7.10 -16.63
CA LEU A 38 6.45 8.23 -15.76
C LEU A 38 5.18 8.94 -16.22
N TYR A 39 5.04 9.20 -17.52
CA TYR A 39 3.82 9.79 -18.06
C TYR A 39 2.59 8.90 -17.84
N TYR A 40 2.72 7.58 -17.95
CA TYR A 40 1.61 6.67 -17.63
C TYR A 40 1.26 6.67 -16.13
N ILE A 41 2.23 6.72 -15.23
CA ILE A 41 1.99 6.78 -13.78
C ILE A 41 1.33 8.11 -13.40
N VAL A 42 1.86 9.23 -13.88
CA VAL A 42 1.30 10.57 -13.62
C VAL A 42 -0.08 10.71 -14.26
N GLY A 43 -0.25 10.21 -15.48
CA GLY A 43 -1.54 10.18 -16.18
C GLY A 43 -2.57 9.34 -15.42
N LEU A 44 -2.17 8.21 -14.86
CA LEU A 44 -3.04 7.36 -14.04
C LEU A 44 -3.44 8.06 -12.74
N ILE A 45 -2.50 8.67 -12.01
CA ILE A 45 -2.80 9.44 -10.79
C ILE A 45 -3.73 10.61 -11.11
N SER A 46 -3.40 11.40 -12.14
CA SER A 46 -4.22 12.53 -12.57
C SER A 46 -5.62 12.09 -12.97
N PHE A 47 -5.75 10.99 -13.72
CA PHE A 47 -7.03 10.41 -14.09
C PHE A 47 -7.86 10.01 -12.87
N PHE A 48 -7.28 9.27 -11.92
CA PHE A 48 -7.99 8.85 -10.71
C PHE A 48 -8.37 10.01 -9.78
N THR A 49 -7.56 11.08 -9.73
CA THR A 49 -7.90 12.30 -8.98
C THR A 49 -8.98 13.11 -9.67
N LEU A 50 -8.95 13.25 -11.00
CA LEU A 50 -9.92 14.06 -11.77
C LEU A 50 -11.28 13.38 -11.95
N LEU A 51 -11.32 12.05 -11.97
CA LEU A 51 -12.54 11.27 -12.17
C LEU A 51 -13.66 11.61 -11.16
N PRO A 52 -13.45 11.67 -9.83
CA PRO A 52 -14.51 12.06 -8.89
C PRO A 52 -14.99 13.51 -9.08
N PHE A 53 -14.11 14.44 -9.48
CA PHE A 53 -14.51 15.81 -9.83
C PHE A 53 -15.37 15.84 -11.10
N GLY A 54 -14.98 15.07 -12.12
CA GLY A 54 -15.76 14.93 -13.36
C GLY A 54 -17.13 14.32 -13.11
N LEU A 55 -17.21 13.28 -12.27
CA LEU A 55 -18.49 12.67 -11.88
C LEU A 55 -19.36 13.63 -11.07
N LYS A 56 -18.78 14.44 -10.18
CA LYS A 56 -19.51 15.48 -9.45
C LYS A 56 -20.11 16.52 -10.41
N PHE A 57 -19.35 16.92 -11.43
CA PHE A 57 -19.79 17.88 -12.44
C PHE A 57 -20.93 17.32 -13.33
N ILE A 58 -20.83 16.06 -13.77
CA ILE A 58 -21.87 15.39 -14.56
C ILE A 58 -23.14 15.19 -13.72
N ASN A 59 -23.01 14.81 -12.44
CA ASN A 59 -24.16 14.66 -11.54
C ASN A 59 -24.89 15.99 -11.32
N PHE A 60 -24.15 17.09 -11.17
CA PHE A 60 -24.71 18.43 -11.08
C PHE A 60 -25.48 18.84 -12.35
N MET A 61 -24.99 18.44 -13.53
CA MET A 61 -25.58 18.81 -14.82
C MET A 61 -26.75 17.93 -15.30
N PHE A 62 -26.74 16.61 -15.04
CA PHE A 62 -27.66 15.68 -15.70
C PHE A 62 -28.60 14.89 -14.76
N TYR A 63 -28.12 14.44 -13.61
CA TYR A 63 -28.84 13.48 -12.76
C TYR A 63 -28.78 13.97 -11.32
N LYS A 64 -29.82 14.64 -10.81
CA LYS A 64 -29.97 14.97 -9.37
C LYS A 64 -30.16 13.73 -8.48
N SER A 65 -29.58 12.58 -8.82
CA SER A 65 -29.58 11.38 -7.99
C SER A 65 -28.38 11.40 -7.05
N GLU A 66 -28.61 11.61 -5.75
CA GLU A 66 -27.52 11.65 -4.77
C GLU A 66 -26.89 10.26 -4.52
N ASP A 67 -27.66 9.19 -4.72
CA ASP A 67 -27.24 7.83 -4.36
C ASP A 67 -26.08 7.28 -5.21
N PHE A 68 -26.15 7.44 -6.54
CA PHE A 68 -25.10 6.93 -7.43
C PHE A 68 -23.76 7.64 -7.23
N TYR A 69 -23.78 8.97 -7.06
CA TYR A 69 -22.58 9.74 -6.76
C TYR A 69 -21.96 9.34 -5.42
N ASN A 70 -22.78 9.12 -4.40
CA ASN A 70 -22.32 8.69 -3.07
C ASN A 70 -21.68 7.28 -3.11
N ILE A 71 -22.24 6.35 -3.87
CA ILE A 71 -21.68 5.00 -4.03
C ILE A 71 -20.34 5.06 -4.75
N ILE A 72 -20.26 5.78 -5.88
CA ILE A 72 -19.04 5.86 -6.67
C ILE A 72 -17.94 6.62 -5.92
N SER A 73 -18.26 7.77 -5.31
CA SER A 73 -17.29 8.52 -4.51
C SER A 73 -16.74 7.68 -3.35
N ARG A 74 -17.60 6.98 -2.59
CA ARG A 74 -17.16 6.06 -1.52
C ARG A 74 -16.25 4.95 -2.03
N PHE A 75 -16.50 4.42 -3.23
CA PHE A 75 -15.64 3.40 -3.85
C PHE A 75 -14.26 3.96 -4.22
N PHE A 76 -14.21 5.15 -4.85
CA PHE A 76 -12.94 5.77 -5.24
C PHE A 76 -12.11 6.25 -4.04
N TYR A 77 -12.74 6.86 -3.03
CA TYR A 77 -12.05 7.22 -1.79
C TYR A 77 -11.67 5.99 -0.96
N GLY A 78 -12.51 4.95 -0.93
CA GLY A 78 -12.26 3.73 -0.16
C GLY A 78 -11.14 2.84 -0.72
N THR A 79 -10.90 2.88 -2.02
CA THR A 79 -9.89 2.05 -2.69
C THR A 79 -8.46 2.59 -2.57
N LYS A 80 -8.27 3.84 -2.10
CA LYS A 80 -6.96 4.47 -1.84
C LYS A 80 -5.95 4.37 -3.00
N PHE A 81 -6.43 4.37 -4.24
CA PHE A 81 -5.57 4.25 -5.43
C PHE A 81 -4.55 5.39 -5.55
N ASN A 82 -4.92 6.61 -5.13
CA ASN A 82 -4.04 7.77 -5.15
C ASN A 82 -2.77 7.55 -4.32
N CYS A 83 -2.91 7.02 -3.09
CA CYS A 83 -1.78 6.73 -2.20
C CYS A 83 -0.83 5.70 -2.80
N LEU A 84 -1.36 4.64 -3.40
CA LEU A 84 -0.55 3.62 -4.08
C LEU A 84 0.20 4.22 -5.28
N GLY A 85 -0.46 5.07 -6.06
CA GLY A 85 0.14 5.80 -7.17
C GLY A 85 1.30 6.68 -6.72
N ILE A 86 1.08 7.48 -5.66
CA ILE A 86 2.10 8.36 -5.06
C ILE A 86 3.31 7.56 -4.57
N GLY A 87 3.10 6.49 -3.81
CA GLY A 87 4.18 5.64 -3.33
C GLY A 87 4.99 5.01 -4.47
N THR A 88 4.30 4.58 -5.53
CA THR A 88 4.94 4.05 -6.75
C THR A 88 5.76 5.11 -7.47
N PHE A 89 5.21 6.32 -7.62
CA PHE A 89 5.86 7.44 -8.27
C PHE A 89 7.15 7.86 -7.52
N ILE A 90 7.05 8.03 -6.20
CA ILE A 90 8.19 8.38 -5.35
C ILE A 90 9.25 7.28 -5.38
N GLY A 91 8.86 6.01 -5.28
CA GLY A 91 9.79 4.87 -5.38
C GLY A 91 10.51 4.80 -6.73
N PHE A 92 9.82 5.12 -7.82
CA PHE A 92 10.44 5.20 -9.15
C PHE A 92 11.43 6.37 -9.26
N LEU A 93 11.07 7.54 -8.71
CA LEU A 93 11.96 8.71 -8.67
C LEU A 93 13.26 8.39 -7.92
N PHE A 94 13.15 7.73 -6.77
CA PHE A 94 14.27 7.26 -5.97
C PHE A 94 15.15 6.26 -6.70
N PHE A 95 14.57 5.34 -7.47
CA PHE A 95 15.37 4.40 -8.25
C PHE A 95 16.22 5.09 -9.33
N ARG A 96 15.72 6.20 -9.90
CA ARG A 96 16.39 6.92 -10.99
C ARG A 96 17.51 7.83 -10.51
N ASN A 97 17.32 8.55 -9.42
CA ASN A 97 18.22 9.62 -8.97
C ASN A 97 18.89 9.30 -7.60
N LYS A 98 19.25 8.03 -7.39
CA LYS A 98 19.76 7.53 -6.09
C LYS A 98 20.89 8.38 -5.50
N GLU A 99 21.89 8.73 -6.31
CA GLU A 99 23.07 9.46 -5.83
C GLU A 99 22.74 10.88 -5.37
N TYR A 100 21.97 11.63 -6.17
CA TYR A 100 21.58 13.00 -5.83
C TYR A 100 20.69 13.04 -4.58
N ILE A 101 19.72 12.12 -4.50
CA ILE A 101 18.76 12.05 -3.41
C ILE A 101 19.45 11.61 -2.11
N ASN A 102 20.33 10.61 -2.17
CA ASN A 102 21.15 10.22 -1.02
C ASN A 102 22.06 11.36 -0.56
N LYS A 103 22.67 12.11 -1.49
CA LYS A 103 23.53 13.25 -1.12
C LYS A 103 22.75 14.32 -0.36
N ILE A 104 21.50 14.60 -0.72
CA ILE A 104 20.66 15.58 0.01
C ILE A 104 20.21 15.04 1.37
N LEU A 105 19.70 13.81 1.41
CA LEU A 105 19.13 13.23 2.63
C LEU A 105 20.20 12.96 3.69
N PHE A 106 21.35 12.39 3.30
CA PHE A 106 22.43 12.05 4.24
C PHE A 106 23.34 13.22 4.59
N LYS A 107 23.34 14.31 3.81
CA LYS A 107 24.06 15.54 4.18
C LYS A 107 23.49 16.16 5.45
N TYR A 108 22.19 16.03 5.66
CA TYR A 108 21.49 16.58 6.82
C TYR A 108 20.92 15.45 7.66
N ASN A 109 21.71 14.93 8.61
CA ASN A 109 21.26 13.84 9.51
C ASN A 109 19.94 14.21 10.23
N LEU A 110 19.77 15.49 10.57
CA LEU A 110 18.52 16.03 11.12
C LEU A 110 17.33 15.88 10.16
N LEU A 111 17.51 16.13 8.86
CA LEU A 111 16.44 16.00 7.87
C LEU A 111 15.96 14.55 7.78
N THR A 112 16.89 13.60 7.80
CA THR A 112 16.57 12.16 7.78
C THR A 112 15.75 11.78 9.01
N LEU A 113 16.19 12.19 10.20
CA LEU A 113 15.49 11.93 11.47
C LEU A 113 14.10 12.56 11.50
N VAL A 114 13.99 13.85 11.12
CA VAL A 114 12.71 14.56 11.05
C VAL A 114 11.76 13.86 10.10
N LEU A 115 12.18 13.54 8.87
CA LEU A 115 11.32 12.87 7.90
C LEU A 115 10.83 11.49 8.40
N THR A 116 11.68 10.74 9.12
CA THR A 116 11.26 9.44 9.68
C THR A 116 10.26 9.55 10.82
N ILE A 117 10.39 10.55 11.69
CA ILE A 117 9.58 10.71 12.91
C ILE A 117 8.28 11.47 12.64
N LEU A 118 8.32 12.43 11.71
CA LEU A 118 7.20 13.31 11.36
C LEU A 118 5.87 12.58 11.10
N PRO A 119 5.79 11.50 10.30
CA PRO A 119 4.51 10.82 10.08
C PRO A 119 3.92 10.21 11.35
N PHE A 120 4.77 9.72 12.27
CA PHE A 120 4.31 9.17 13.55
C PHE A 120 3.80 10.27 14.48
N VAL A 121 4.47 11.42 14.51
CA VAL A 121 4.04 12.59 15.28
C VAL A 121 2.69 13.10 14.76
N LEU A 122 2.55 13.31 13.45
CA LEU A 122 1.30 13.77 12.85
C LEU A 122 0.14 12.81 13.12
N TRP A 123 0.42 11.51 13.07
CA TRP A 123 -0.56 10.48 13.40
C TRP A 123 -0.99 10.54 14.88
N PHE A 124 -0.04 10.72 15.80
CA PHE A 124 -0.31 10.83 17.23
C PHE A 124 -1.14 12.07 17.59
N PHE A 125 -0.83 13.21 16.97
CA PHE A 125 -1.57 14.47 17.15
C PHE A 125 -2.92 14.50 16.40
N GLN A 126 -3.29 13.42 15.71
CA GLN A 126 -4.52 13.31 14.92
C GLN A 126 -4.70 14.47 13.93
N PHE A 127 -3.62 14.91 13.28
CA PHE A 127 -3.71 15.98 12.30
C PHE A 127 -4.54 15.53 11.10
N ARG A 128 -5.69 16.20 10.89
CA ARG A 128 -6.64 15.92 9.81
C ARG A 128 -6.91 17.19 8.99
N THR A 129 -6.66 17.08 7.70
CA THR A 129 -7.08 17.96 6.60
C THR A 129 -8.28 17.35 5.89
N ASP A 130 -9.16 18.17 5.31
CA ASP A 130 -10.46 17.68 4.81
C ASP A 130 -10.38 16.82 3.55
N HIS A 131 -9.32 16.99 2.73
CA HIS A 131 -9.27 16.38 1.40
C HIS A 131 -7.97 15.66 1.04
N LEU A 132 -6.84 15.97 1.70
CA LEU A 132 -5.51 15.50 1.25
C LEU A 132 -4.71 14.74 2.32
N ASN A 133 -5.37 14.23 3.36
CA ASN A 133 -4.67 13.53 4.44
C ASN A 133 -3.91 12.33 3.95
N ASP A 134 -4.63 11.40 3.31
CA ASP A 134 -4.08 10.12 2.92
C ASP A 134 -2.91 10.30 1.92
N GLU A 135 -2.97 11.32 1.06
CA GLU A 135 -1.90 11.69 0.14
C GLU A 135 -0.67 12.24 0.87
N ILE A 136 -0.86 13.17 1.82
CA ILE A 136 0.26 13.74 2.62
C ILE A 136 0.96 12.63 3.40
N TYR A 137 0.19 11.77 4.09
CA TYR A 137 0.77 10.63 4.79
C TYR A 137 1.48 9.67 3.84
N ALA A 138 0.93 9.39 2.65
CA ALA A 138 1.58 8.53 1.67
C ALA A 138 2.94 9.07 1.20
N VAL A 139 3.05 10.39 0.98
CA VAL A 139 4.34 11.03 0.65
C VAL A 139 5.32 10.87 1.81
N LEU A 140 4.92 11.25 3.02
CA LEU A 140 5.78 11.19 4.20
C LEU A 140 6.27 9.77 4.49
N PHE A 141 5.39 8.78 4.46
CA PHE A 141 5.76 7.38 4.65
C PHE A 141 6.71 6.88 3.54
N ALA A 142 6.54 7.31 2.30
CA ALA A 142 7.45 6.93 1.21
C ALA A 142 8.88 7.44 1.46
N PHE A 143 9.05 8.67 1.96
CA PHE A 143 10.35 9.20 2.37
C PHE A 143 10.92 8.45 3.59
N SER A 144 10.10 8.18 4.61
CA SER A 144 10.53 7.42 5.80
C SER A 144 11.06 6.04 5.43
N ILE A 145 10.33 5.30 4.58
CA ILE A 145 10.75 3.97 4.12
C ILE A 145 12.07 4.06 3.35
N TYR A 146 12.21 5.05 2.48
CA TYR A 146 13.45 5.23 1.72
C TYR A 146 14.65 5.47 2.62
N ASN A 147 14.51 6.37 3.61
CA ASN A 147 15.55 6.70 4.59
C ASN A 147 15.96 5.46 5.39
N ILE A 148 14.97 4.71 5.88
CA ILE A 148 15.17 3.50 6.66
C ILE A 148 15.91 2.43 5.85
N VAL A 149 15.60 2.28 4.56
CA VAL A 149 16.26 1.29 3.68
C VAL A 149 17.69 1.67 3.28
N GLN A 150 17.98 2.96 3.14
CA GLN A 150 19.32 3.43 2.75
C GLN A 150 20.28 3.58 3.95
N HIS A 151 19.77 3.52 5.18
CA HIS A 151 20.57 3.76 6.36
C HIS A 151 21.65 2.67 6.53
N PRO A 152 22.95 3.01 6.56
CA PRO A 152 24.04 2.02 6.53
C PRO A 152 24.04 1.09 7.74
N ASN A 153 23.61 1.57 8.91
CA ASN A 153 23.63 0.78 10.14
C ASN A 153 22.41 -0.17 10.26
N ILE A 154 21.35 0.03 9.48
CA ILE A 154 20.09 -0.70 9.63
C ILE A 154 19.93 -1.65 8.44
N HIS A 155 20.34 -2.90 8.63
CA HIS A 155 20.16 -3.95 7.63
C HIS A 155 18.79 -4.60 7.80
N ILE A 156 17.83 -4.23 6.93
CA ILE A 156 16.43 -4.67 7.05
C ILE A 156 16.13 -5.92 6.23
N ASP A 157 17.07 -6.41 5.43
CA ASP A 157 16.90 -7.62 4.62
C ASP A 157 17.06 -8.93 5.41
N ASN A 158 16.49 -8.96 6.61
CA ASN A 158 16.44 -10.15 7.43
C ASN A 158 15.30 -11.07 7.00
N SER A 159 15.47 -12.37 7.23
CA SER A 159 14.45 -13.39 6.95
C SER A 159 13.10 -13.07 7.61
N ILE A 160 13.15 -12.50 8.82
CA ILE A 160 11.97 -12.08 9.60
C ILE A 160 11.21 -10.96 8.88
N THR A 161 11.89 -9.89 8.43
CA THR A 161 11.21 -8.78 7.74
C THR A 161 10.62 -9.22 6.41
N ARG A 162 11.31 -10.11 5.69
CA ARG A 162 10.77 -10.73 4.48
C ARG A 162 9.55 -11.59 4.77
N PHE A 163 9.52 -12.31 5.88
CA PHE A 163 8.36 -13.10 6.29
C PHE A 163 7.18 -12.20 6.71
N LEU A 164 7.42 -11.18 7.53
CA LEU A 164 6.42 -10.20 7.95
C LEU A 164 5.80 -9.48 6.74
N GLY A 165 6.61 -9.03 5.79
CA GLY A 165 6.12 -8.34 4.58
C GLY A 165 5.28 -9.23 3.66
N LYS A 166 5.42 -10.55 3.73
CA LYS A 166 4.60 -11.50 2.97
C LYS A 166 3.27 -11.80 3.67
N ILE A 167 3.28 -11.90 5.00
CA ILE A 167 2.06 -12.10 5.80
C ILE A 167 1.21 -10.82 5.86
N SER A 168 1.83 -9.63 5.90
CA SER A 168 1.11 -8.35 6.01
C SER A 168 0.06 -8.16 4.92
N TYR A 169 0.33 -8.68 3.71
CA TYR A 169 -0.65 -8.65 2.64
C TYR A 169 -1.89 -9.49 2.92
N GLY A 170 -1.70 -10.72 3.41
CA GLY A 170 -2.81 -11.58 3.80
C GLY A 170 -3.65 -10.90 4.88
N ILE A 171 -2.99 -10.31 5.88
CA ILE A 171 -3.69 -9.64 6.99
C ILE A 171 -4.59 -8.55 6.42
N TYR A 172 -4.07 -7.67 5.56
CA TYR A 172 -4.87 -6.60 4.96
C TYR A 172 -6.08 -7.10 4.16
N LEU A 173 -5.89 -8.11 3.30
CA LEU A 173 -6.97 -8.63 2.46
C LEU A 173 -8.07 -9.29 3.27
N TYR A 174 -7.69 -10.17 4.20
CA TYR A 174 -8.65 -11.00 4.91
C TYR A 174 -9.25 -10.30 6.13
N HIS A 175 -8.60 -9.26 6.67
CA HIS A 175 -9.08 -8.57 7.88
C HIS A 175 -10.52 -8.08 7.74
N TRP A 176 -10.87 -7.36 6.67
CA TRP A 176 -12.23 -6.87 6.48
C TRP A 176 -13.27 -7.99 6.40
N ILE A 177 -12.94 -9.08 5.69
CA ILE A 177 -13.83 -10.24 5.55
C ILE A 177 -14.03 -10.90 6.91
N ILE A 178 -12.95 -11.10 7.66
CA ILE A 178 -12.95 -11.74 8.98
C ILE A 178 -13.72 -10.89 10.00
N VAL A 179 -13.56 -9.57 9.98
CA VAL A 179 -14.34 -8.65 10.82
C VAL A 179 -15.84 -8.83 10.57
N ILE A 180 -16.27 -8.81 9.30
CA ILE A 180 -17.70 -8.95 8.93
C ILE A 180 -18.24 -10.31 9.40
N VAL A 181 -17.47 -11.39 9.21
CA VAL A 181 -17.83 -12.73 9.63
C VAL A 181 -17.94 -12.81 11.16
N LEU A 182 -16.92 -12.41 11.90
CA LEU A 182 -16.89 -12.56 13.36
C LEU A 182 -17.93 -11.68 14.06
N VAL A 183 -18.17 -10.46 13.58
CA VAL A 183 -19.23 -9.59 14.12
C VAL A 183 -20.62 -10.21 13.92
N ARG A 184 -20.83 -11.00 12.85
CA ARG A 184 -22.11 -11.69 12.60
C ARG A 184 -22.27 -12.95 13.45
N TYR A 185 -21.19 -13.70 13.70
CA TYR A 185 -21.26 -14.99 14.39
C TYR A 185 -21.07 -14.90 15.91
N ILE A 186 -20.40 -13.89 16.44
CA ILE A 186 -20.23 -13.72 17.88
C ILE A 186 -21.47 -13.01 18.44
N PRO A 187 -22.29 -13.68 19.28
CA PRO A 187 -23.45 -13.05 19.88
C PRO A 187 -23.03 -11.95 20.85
N LYS A 188 -23.84 -10.89 20.93
CA LYS A 188 -23.62 -9.81 21.90
C LYS A 188 -23.79 -10.39 23.31
N MET A 189 -22.78 -10.19 24.16
CA MET A 189 -22.84 -10.55 25.58
C MET A 189 -23.27 -9.33 26.40
N ASP A 190 -23.91 -9.54 27.54
CA ASP A 190 -24.36 -8.46 28.44
C ASP A 190 -23.20 -7.60 28.93
N ASN A 191 -22.03 -8.22 29.13
CA ASN A 191 -20.80 -7.51 29.49
C ASN A 191 -20.07 -6.98 28.24
N ILE A 192 -20.27 -5.69 27.95
CA ILE A 192 -19.68 -4.98 26.81
C ILE A 192 -18.14 -5.10 26.78
N ALA A 193 -17.49 -5.00 27.94
CA ALA A 193 -16.03 -5.09 28.03
C ALA A 193 -15.50 -6.49 27.63
N ILE A 194 -16.16 -7.55 28.10
CA ILE A 194 -15.80 -8.93 27.78
C ILE A 194 -16.07 -9.21 26.31
N TYR A 195 -17.22 -8.74 25.79
CA TYR A 195 -17.57 -8.86 24.38
C TYR A 195 -16.50 -8.22 23.48
N ASN A 196 -16.08 -6.98 23.76
CA ASN A 196 -15.06 -6.30 22.97
C ASN A 196 -13.70 -7.01 23.01
N LEU A 197 -13.29 -7.51 24.19
CA LEU A 197 -12.04 -8.23 24.36
C LEU A 197 -12.05 -9.54 23.55
N VAL A 198 -13.14 -10.31 23.64
CA VAL A 198 -13.32 -11.56 22.87
C VAL A 198 -13.37 -11.27 21.37
N LEU A 199 -14.13 -10.25 20.94
CA LEU A 199 -14.26 -9.89 19.54
C LEU A 199 -12.91 -9.48 18.92
N TYR A 200 -12.18 -8.56 19.56
CA TYR A 200 -10.89 -8.09 19.02
C TYR A 200 -9.81 -9.16 19.05
N SER A 201 -9.74 -9.95 20.13
CA SER A 201 -8.80 -11.08 20.18
C SER A 201 -9.12 -12.13 19.11
N ALA A 202 -10.39 -12.47 18.91
CA ALA A 202 -10.82 -13.39 17.85
C ALA A 202 -10.48 -12.86 16.44
N ILE A 203 -10.73 -11.57 16.18
CA ILE A 203 -10.38 -10.94 14.89
C ILE A 203 -8.87 -11.03 14.64
N LEU A 204 -8.04 -10.66 15.63
CA LEU A 204 -6.59 -10.70 15.48
C LEU A 204 -6.07 -12.14 15.29
N SER A 205 -6.52 -13.09 16.10
CA SER A 205 -6.12 -14.49 15.97
C SER A 205 -6.55 -15.09 14.63
N ALA A 206 -7.80 -14.88 14.22
CA ALA A 206 -8.31 -15.41 12.96
C ALA A 206 -7.60 -14.78 11.75
N THR A 207 -7.33 -13.47 11.78
CA THR A 207 -6.58 -12.78 10.72
C THR A 207 -5.17 -13.30 10.56
N ILE A 208 -4.43 -13.44 11.65
CA ILE A 208 -3.07 -13.99 11.62
C ILE A 208 -3.11 -15.44 11.10
N PHE A 209 -4.05 -16.25 11.59
CA PHE A 209 -4.17 -17.66 11.20
C PHE A 209 -4.49 -17.84 9.71
N ILE A 210 -5.50 -17.13 9.20
CA ILE A 210 -5.90 -17.19 7.79
C ILE A 210 -4.80 -16.63 6.88
N SER A 211 -4.13 -15.56 7.31
CA SER A 211 -3.01 -14.98 6.56
C SER A 211 -1.82 -15.95 6.48
N TRP A 212 -1.54 -16.68 7.56
CA TRP A 212 -0.50 -17.70 7.59
C TRP A 212 -0.83 -18.89 6.67
N ILE A 213 -2.09 -19.36 6.68
CA ILE A 213 -2.55 -20.41 5.75
C ILE A 213 -2.40 -19.94 4.29
N SER A 214 -2.89 -18.73 3.99
CA SER A 214 -2.79 -18.13 2.66
C SER A 214 -1.34 -18.02 2.20
N PHE A 215 -0.43 -17.65 3.10
CA PHE A 215 0.99 -17.57 2.79
C PHE A 215 1.56 -18.92 2.35
N VAL A 216 1.25 -19.99 3.06
CA VAL A 216 1.78 -21.34 2.74
C VAL A 216 1.21 -21.88 1.43
N THR A 217 -0.06 -21.62 1.12
CA THR A 217 -0.75 -22.17 -0.05
C THR A 217 -0.47 -21.37 -1.33
N TYR A 218 -0.70 -20.06 -1.32
CA TYR A 218 -0.59 -19.23 -2.53
C TYR A 218 0.87 -19.02 -2.94
N GLU A 219 1.80 -18.85 -2.00
CA GLU A 219 3.20 -18.61 -2.37
C GLU A 219 3.84 -19.83 -3.02
N ARG A 220 3.57 -21.04 -2.51
CA ARG A 220 4.03 -22.29 -3.14
C ARG A 220 3.42 -22.48 -4.53
N PHE A 221 2.14 -22.13 -4.71
CA PHE A 221 1.48 -22.22 -6.01
C PHE A 221 2.11 -21.29 -7.05
N PHE A 222 2.28 -20.01 -6.73
CA PHE A 222 2.86 -19.02 -7.65
C PHE A 222 4.35 -19.28 -7.95
N LEU A 223 5.14 -19.72 -6.96
CA LEU A 223 6.54 -20.08 -7.19
C LEU A 223 6.68 -21.30 -8.12
N ASN A 224 5.79 -22.28 -8.01
CA ASN A 224 5.77 -23.44 -8.90
C ASN A 224 5.31 -23.09 -10.31
N LEU A 225 4.34 -22.19 -10.48
CA LEU A 225 3.98 -21.66 -11.80
C LEU A 225 5.16 -20.95 -12.45
N LYS A 226 5.87 -20.09 -11.70
CA LYS A 226 7.01 -19.34 -12.23
C LYS A 226 8.13 -20.26 -12.71
N LYS A 227 8.47 -21.31 -11.94
CA LYS A 227 9.47 -22.32 -12.35
C LYS A 227 9.12 -22.98 -13.69
N ARG A 228 7.83 -23.24 -13.96
CA ARG A 228 7.38 -23.80 -15.25
C ARG A 228 7.62 -22.86 -16.42
N TYR A 229 7.36 -21.56 -16.28
CA TYR A 229 7.54 -20.59 -17.37
C TYR A 229 8.98 -20.11 -17.57
N ASP A 230 9.82 -20.09 -16.53
CA ASP A 230 11.24 -19.76 -16.67
C ASP A 230 12.04 -20.88 -17.38
N THR A 231 11.56 -22.14 -17.32
CA THR A 231 12.22 -23.28 -17.99
C THR A 231 11.95 -23.33 -19.49
N ILE A 232 10.84 -22.74 -19.97
CA ILE A 232 10.47 -22.69 -21.39
C ILE A 232 11.26 -21.58 -22.14
N LYS A 233 11.97 -20.72 -21.42
CA LYS A 233 12.70 -19.58 -21.99
C LYS A 233 14.23 -19.72 -21.95
N ARG A 234 14.73 -20.96 -21.86
CA ARG A 234 16.15 -21.28 -22.05
C ARG A 234 16.39 -21.91 -23.41
#